data_AF-A0A7K2C1Q1-F1
#
_entry.id   AF-A0A7K2C1Q1-F1
#
_cell.length_a   1.000
_cell.length_b   1.000
_cell.length_c   1.000
_cell.angle_alpha   90.00
_cell.angle_beta   90.00
_cell.angle_gamma   90.00
#
_symmetry.space_group_name_H-M   'P 1'
#
loop_
_entity.id
_entity.type
_entity.pdbx_description
1 polymer ?
#
loop_
_entity_poly.entity_id
_entity_poly.type
_entity_poly.pdbx_seq_one_letter_code
_entity_poly.pdbx_strand_id
1 'polypeptide(L)'
;MKSLIQVVLLSAMVMVLAMCSNPSEPEENIPLSEGETEELLMAMMVVMSDTMPQITAVHGEQEFTIACPEGGDARVMFSATEGAPRDNAVSLTIEVGFTPNGCGIKGSEGTDFTLTAEQSLDFTTKLTIQGFFEDLELEGGLDGRSDWMVESRSGMCTFDLDAELDVGTDLSAARSLLTGRACDHEMNIDITSFVQPAE
;
A
#
# COMPACT_ATOMS: atom_id res chain seq x y z
N MET A 1 66.98 -6.25 -17.58
CA MET A 1 66.11 -6.41 -16.39
C MET A 1 65.87 -5.03 -15.80
N LYS A 2 64.59 -4.66 -15.74
CA LYS A 2 64.00 -3.55 -14.97
C LYS A 2 64.46 -2.12 -15.36
N SER A 3 63.44 -1.33 -15.73
CA SER A 3 63.43 0.14 -15.71
C SER A 3 63.72 0.88 -17.03
N LEU A 4 62.91 0.61 -18.05
CA LEU A 4 62.56 1.63 -19.07
C LEU A 4 61.13 1.43 -19.62
N ILE A 5 60.26 0.88 -18.75
CA ILE A 5 58.80 0.78 -18.94
C ILE A 5 58.08 2.06 -18.42
N GLN A 6 58.83 3.02 -17.87
CA GLN A 6 58.30 4.19 -17.16
C GLN A 6 58.45 5.53 -17.90
N VAL A 7 59.01 5.53 -19.10
CA VAL A 7 59.20 6.77 -19.88
C VAL A 7 58.51 6.60 -21.22
N VAL A 8 57.69 7.59 -21.57
CA VAL A 8 56.84 7.67 -22.76
C VAL A 8 55.49 6.94 -22.64
N LEU A 9 54.92 7.01 -21.43
CA LEU A 9 53.49 6.93 -21.13
C LEU A 9 52.75 8.25 -21.50
N LEU A 10 53.26 9.00 -22.48
CA LEU A 10 52.87 10.38 -22.79
C LEU A 10 52.27 10.56 -24.20
N SER A 11 51.94 9.47 -24.89
CA SER A 11 51.52 9.50 -26.31
C SER A 11 50.19 8.80 -26.62
N ALA A 12 49.44 8.36 -25.61
CA ALA A 12 48.09 7.77 -25.79
C ALA A 12 47.00 8.61 -25.10
N MET A 13 47.23 9.91 -24.98
CA MET A 13 46.32 10.90 -24.40
C MET A 13 45.59 11.72 -25.47
N VAL A 14 45.22 11.09 -26.60
CA VAL A 14 44.32 11.64 -27.62
C VAL A 14 43.70 10.45 -28.39
N MET A 15 42.68 9.78 -27.83
CA MET A 15 41.65 8.98 -28.57
C MET A 15 40.72 8.11 -27.67
N VAL A 16 40.40 8.52 -26.44
CA VAL A 16 39.25 7.93 -25.70
C VAL A 16 38.50 9.04 -24.95
N LEU A 17 38.00 10.04 -25.69
CA LEU A 17 37.07 11.06 -25.16
C LEU A 17 35.80 11.18 -26.03
N ALA A 18 35.44 10.12 -26.75
CA ALA A 18 34.25 10.10 -27.61
C ALA A 18 33.22 9.02 -27.24
N MET A 19 33.27 8.49 -26.00
CA MET A 19 32.18 7.72 -25.41
C MET A 19 32.04 8.03 -23.92
N CYS A 20 32.06 9.31 -23.57
CA CYS A 20 31.21 9.77 -22.48
C CYS A 20 29.85 10.07 -23.11
N SER A 21 29.13 9.02 -23.51
CA SER A 21 27.68 9.10 -23.45
C SER A 21 27.41 9.51 -22.01
N ASN A 22 26.99 10.76 -21.82
CA ASN A 22 26.33 11.18 -20.59
C ASN A 22 25.42 10.00 -20.23
N PRO A 23 25.59 9.31 -19.07
CA PRO A 23 24.49 8.50 -18.60
C PRO A 23 23.34 9.51 -18.55
N SER A 24 22.36 9.31 -19.42
CA SER A 24 21.11 10.05 -19.37
C SER A 24 20.74 10.11 -17.89
N GLU A 25 20.61 11.32 -17.35
CA GLU A 25 20.11 11.52 -16.00
C GLU A 25 18.93 10.56 -15.84
N PRO A 26 18.89 9.74 -14.76
CA PRO A 26 17.75 8.85 -14.54
C PRO A 26 16.50 9.72 -14.68
N GLU A 27 15.56 9.31 -15.54
CA GLU A 27 14.36 10.10 -15.84
C GLU A 27 13.68 10.44 -14.51
N GLU A 28 13.88 11.69 -14.06
CA GLU A 28 13.46 12.15 -12.74
C GLU A 28 11.94 12.10 -12.65
N ASN A 29 11.43 11.41 -11.62
CA ASN A 29 10.08 11.56 -11.08
C ASN A 29 8.95 11.46 -12.12
N ILE A 30 8.90 10.39 -12.90
CA ILE A 30 7.66 10.02 -13.58
C ILE A 30 6.70 9.48 -12.50
N PRO A 31 5.63 10.20 -12.14
CA PRO A 31 4.70 9.74 -11.11
C PRO A 31 4.03 8.42 -11.54
N LEU A 32 3.47 7.70 -10.58
CA LEU A 32 2.62 6.57 -10.90
C LEU A 32 1.46 7.05 -11.78
N SER A 33 1.12 6.28 -12.81
CA SER A 33 -0.14 6.46 -13.52
C SER A 33 -1.31 6.03 -12.64
N GLU A 34 -2.52 6.48 -12.98
CA GLU A 34 -3.75 6.09 -12.27
C GLU A 34 -3.89 4.56 -12.14
N GLY A 35 -3.62 3.81 -13.22
CA GLY A 35 -3.67 2.34 -13.19
C GLY A 35 -2.59 1.70 -12.29
N GLU A 36 -1.38 2.26 -12.26
CA GLU A 36 -0.34 1.79 -11.33
C GLU A 36 -0.67 2.11 -9.88
N THR A 37 -1.32 3.24 -9.62
CA THR A 37 -1.81 3.60 -8.29
C THR A 37 -2.93 2.66 -7.84
N GLU A 38 -3.86 2.31 -8.74
CA GLU A 38 -4.91 1.32 -8.45
C GLU A 38 -4.29 -0.06 -8.17
N GLU A 39 -3.35 -0.52 -8.99
CA GLU A 39 -2.64 -1.79 -8.76
C GLU A 39 -1.90 -1.81 -7.42
N LEU A 40 -1.22 -0.72 -7.08
CA LEU A 40 -0.50 -0.58 -5.82
C LEU A 40 -1.47 -0.71 -4.63
N LEU A 41 -2.58 0.02 -4.66
CA LEU A 41 -3.61 -0.02 -3.63
C LEU A 41 -4.20 -1.41 -3.46
N MET A 42 -4.55 -2.07 -4.56
CA MET A 42 -5.11 -3.42 -4.55
C MET A 42 -4.10 -4.44 -4.01
N ALA A 43 -2.83 -4.34 -4.41
CA ALA A 43 -1.77 -5.22 -3.90
C ALA A 43 -1.53 -5.02 -2.39
N MET A 44 -1.58 -3.79 -1.89
CA MET A 44 -1.49 -3.50 -0.45
C MET A 44 -2.67 -4.11 0.31
N MET A 45 -3.89 -4.00 -0.20
CA MET A 45 -5.08 -4.61 0.42
C MET A 45 -5.01 -6.14 0.46
N VAL A 46 -4.49 -6.78 -0.59
CA VAL A 46 -4.24 -8.23 -0.58
C VAL A 46 -3.28 -8.61 0.54
N VAL A 47 -2.15 -7.91 0.66
CA VAL A 47 -1.15 -8.18 1.72
C VAL A 47 -1.77 -8.03 3.09
N MET A 48 -2.56 -6.98 3.32
CA MET A 48 -3.25 -6.79 4.59
C MET A 48 -4.30 -7.87 4.85
N SER A 49 -5.14 -8.20 3.86
CA SER A 49 -6.16 -9.24 3.96
C SER A 49 -5.54 -10.59 4.34
N ASP A 50 -4.41 -10.95 3.73
CA ASP A 50 -3.69 -12.20 4.04
C ASP A 50 -3.13 -12.24 5.47
N THR A 51 -2.98 -11.08 6.11
CA THR A 51 -2.50 -10.97 7.49
C THR A 51 -3.63 -11.06 8.51
N MET A 52 -4.87 -10.73 8.13
CA MET A 52 -6.04 -10.75 9.01
C MET A 52 -6.34 -12.13 9.63
N PRO A 53 -6.15 -13.28 8.96
CA PRO A 53 -6.29 -14.59 9.59
C PRO A 53 -5.36 -14.82 10.79
N GLN A 54 -4.19 -14.17 10.83
CA GLN A 54 -3.26 -14.23 11.96
C GLN A 54 -3.77 -13.41 13.17
N ILE A 55 -4.72 -12.51 12.95
CA ILE A 55 -5.26 -11.57 13.95
C ILE A 55 -6.47 -12.17 14.70
N THR A 56 -6.84 -13.42 14.42
CA THR A 56 -8.06 -14.06 14.94
C THR A 56 -8.28 -13.90 16.47
N ALA A 57 -9.42 -13.31 16.81
CA ALA A 57 -10.16 -13.43 18.07
C ALA A 57 -9.56 -12.84 19.36
N VAL A 58 -8.87 -11.69 19.30
CA VAL A 58 -8.40 -10.99 20.51
C VAL A 58 -8.91 -9.55 20.54
N HIS A 59 -9.65 -9.19 21.59
CA HIS A 59 -9.88 -7.78 21.93
C HIS A 59 -8.57 -7.15 22.39
N GLY A 60 -8.21 -6.01 21.81
CA GLY A 60 -7.04 -5.23 22.21
C GLY A 60 -6.04 -5.00 21.09
N GLU A 61 -4.94 -4.35 21.47
CA GLU A 61 -3.86 -3.95 20.58
C GLU A 61 -2.86 -5.09 20.37
N GLN A 62 -2.49 -5.32 19.12
CA GLN A 62 -1.46 -6.28 18.72
C GLN A 62 -0.45 -5.60 17.80
N GLU A 63 0.81 -5.96 17.94
CA GLU A 63 1.88 -5.51 17.06
C GLU A 63 2.71 -6.72 16.62
N PHE A 64 2.92 -6.85 15.31
CA PHE A 64 3.72 -7.91 14.74
C PHE A 64 4.40 -7.45 13.45
N THR A 65 5.38 -8.23 13.00
CA THR A 65 6.10 -7.99 11.74
C THR A 65 5.82 -9.15 10.80
N ILE A 66 5.51 -8.82 9.55
CA ILE A 66 5.25 -9.78 8.49
C ILE A 66 6.34 -9.66 7.42
N ALA A 67 6.65 -10.77 6.76
CA ALA A 67 7.46 -10.74 5.55
C ALA A 67 6.58 -10.40 4.36
N CYS A 68 7.03 -9.51 3.48
CA CYS A 68 6.29 -9.16 2.28
C CYS A 68 6.53 -10.17 1.14
N PRO A 69 5.55 -10.36 0.22
CA PRO A 69 5.59 -11.42 -0.78
C PRO A 69 6.86 -11.46 -1.63
N GLU A 70 7.37 -10.29 -2.05
CA GLU A 70 8.55 -10.19 -2.93
C GLU A 70 9.81 -9.76 -2.16
N GLY A 71 9.78 -9.84 -0.82
CA GLY A 71 10.91 -9.50 0.06
C GLY A 71 10.68 -8.24 0.89
N GLY A 72 11.59 -7.99 1.84
CA GLY A 72 11.40 -6.96 2.87
C GLY A 72 10.37 -7.36 3.92
N ASP A 73 9.97 -6.40 4.74
CA ASP A 73 9.05 -6.60 5.85
C ASP A 73 8.10 -5.41 6.04
N ALA A 74 7.03 -5.65 6.79
CA ALA A 74 6.13 -4.62 7.24
C ALA A 74 5.76 -4.84 8.70
N ARG A 75 5.72 -3.75 9.46
CA ARG A 75 5.20 -3.73 10.82
C ARG A 75 3.70 -3.45 10.76
N VAL A 76 2.93 -4.29 11.43
CA VAL A 76 1.47 -4.21 11.48
C VAL A 76 1.05 -3.98 12.93
N MET A 77 0.30 -2.91 13.14
CA MET A 77 -0.40 -2.63 14.38
C MET A 77 -1.89 -2.89 14.15
N PHE A 78 -2.53 -3.63 15.04
CA PHE A 78 -3.94 -3.95 14.94
C PHE A 78 -4.65 -3.65 16.24
N SER A 79 -5.83 -3.03 16.13
CA SER A 79 -6.72 -2.70 17.24
C SER A 79 -8.15 -3.08 16.85
N ALA A 80 -8.86 -3.76 17.74
CA ALA A 80 -10.30 -4.02 17.59
C ALA A 80 -11.04 -3.64 18.88
N THR A 81 -11.99 -2.73 18.74
CA THR A 81 -12.78 -2.18 19.85
C THR A 81 -14.27 -2.39 19.60
N GLU A 82 -14.93 -3.11 20.51
CA GLU A 82 -16.38 -3.21 20.53
C GLU A 82 -16.98 -1.99 21.24
N GLY A 83 -17.93 -1.33 20.59
CA GLY A 83 -18.75 -0.29 21.20
C GLY A 83 -19.76 -0.88 22.17
N ALA A 84 -20.02 -0.15 23.26
CA ALA A 84 -21.09 -0.51 24.18
C ALA A 84 -22.44 -0.47 23.43
N PRO A 85 -23.29 -1.51 23.55
CA PRO A 85 -24.59 -1.51 22.90
C PRO A 85 -25.43 -0.30 23.33
N ARG A 86 -25.95 0.47 22.37
CA ARG A 86 -26.82 1.63 22.60
C ARG A 86 -27.95 1.64 21.58
N ASP A 87 -29.18 1.88 22.04
CA ASP A 87 -30.33 2.09 21.14
C ASP A 87 -30.51 1.00 20.05
N ASN A 88 -30.29 -0.28 20.41
CA ASN A 88 -30.28 -1.44 19.51
C ASN A 88 -29.18 -1.45 18.43
N ALA A 89 -28.13 -0.65 18.61
CA ALA A 89 -26.93 -0.66 17.79
C ALA A 89 -25.76 -1.32 18.51
N VAL A 90 -24.96 -2.06 17.75
CA VAL A 90 -23.63 -2.55 18.13
C VAL A 90 -22.64 -2.03 17.11
N SER A 91 -21.52 -1.48 17.56
CA SER A 91 -20.45 -1.03 16.68
C SER A 91 -19.17 -1.81 16.93
N LEU A 92 -18.42 -2.11 15.88
CA LEU A 92 -17.09 -2.66 15.92
C LEU A 92 -16.16 -1.71 15.17
N THR A 93 -15.14 -1.21 15.84
CA THR A 93 -14.07 -0.43 15.21
C THR A 93 -12.83 -1.29 15.10
N ILE A 94 -12.26 -1.35 13.90
CA ILE A 94 -11.02 -2.00 13.55
C ILE A 94 -10.06 -0.92 13.07
N GLU A 95 -8.86 -0.89 13.62
CA GLU A 95 -7.78 0.00 13.22
C GLU A 95 -6.56 -0.85 12.87
N VAL A 96 -5.99 -0.61 11.70
CA VAL A 96 -4.80 -1.30 11.22
C VAL A 96 -3.77 -0.29 10.76
N GLY A 97 -2.65 -0.21 11.47
CA GLY A 97 -1.49 0.55 11.05
C GLY A 97 -0.50 -0.33 10.28
N PHE A 98 -0.14 0.04 9.07
CA PHE A 98 0.79 -0.70 8.21
C PHE A 98 2.03 0.16 7.91
N THR A 99 3.19 -0.22 8.42
CA THR A 99 4.47 0.48 8.17
C THR A 99 5.41 -0.42 7.34
N PRO A 100 5.42 -0.32 6.00
CA PRO A 100 6.30 -1.10 5.15
C PRO A 100 7.76 -0.61 5.24
N ASN A 101 8.71 -1.55 5.17
CA ASN A 101 10.15 -1.28 5.16
C ASN A 101 10.81 -2.10 4.04
N GLY A 102 10.95 -1.49 2.85
CA GLY A 102 11.40 -2.18 1.64
C GLY A 102 10.47 -3.33 1.24
N CYS A 103 9.18 -3.23 1.57
CA CYS A 103 8.18 -4.27 1.37
C CYS A 103 7.87 -4.43 -0.12
N GLY A 104 8.26 -5.56 -0.69
CA GLY A 104 8.02 -5.92 -2.08
C GLY A 104 6.64 -6.54 -2.28
N ILE A 105 5.84 -5.98 -3.20
CA ILE A 105 4.50 -6.44 -3.54
C ILE A 105 4.31 -6.45 -5.05
N LYS A 106 3.45 -7.33 -5.56
CA LYS A 106 3.18 -7.47 -7.00
C LYS A 106 1.75 -7.06 -7.32
N GLY A 107 1.60 -6.11 -8.24
CA GLY A 107 0.32 -5.69 -8.80
C GLY A 107 -0.35 -6.80 -9.60
N SER A 108 -1.65 -6.68 -9.83
CA SER A 108 -2.43 -7.71 -10.54
C SER A 108 -2.01 -7.92 -12.00
N GLU A 109 -1.44 -6.90 -12.65
CA GLU A 109 -0.88 -6.99 -14.00
C GLU A 109 0.60 -7.40 -14.02
N GLY A 110 1.19 -7.67 -12.84
CA GLY A 110 2.56 -8.17 -12.69
C GLY A 110 3.59 -7.09 -12.38
N THR A 111 3.18 -5.84 -12.19
CA THR A 111 4.06 -4.73 -11.78
C THR A 111 4.68 -4.99 -10.42
N ASP A 112 6.01 -4.93 -10.31
CA ASP A 112 6.72 -5.07 -9.04
C ASP A 112 6.83 -3.69 -8.35
N PHE A 113 6.24 -3.57 -7.17
CA PHE A 113 6.33 -2.40 -6.31
C PHE A 113 7.21 -2.70 -5.10
N THR A 114 7.94 -1.69 -4.63
CA THR A 114 8.58 -1.72 -3.31
C THR A 114 8.13 -0.52 -2.51
N LEU A 115 7.61 -0.75 -1.31
CA LEU A 115 7.09 0.28 -0.42
C LEU A 115 7.98 0.49 0.79
N THR A 116 8.16 1.74 1.17
CA THR A 116 8.78 2.12 2.45
C THR A 116 8.03 3.30 3.02
N ALA A 117 7.61 3.23 4.28
CA ALA A 117 6.95 4.34 4.95
C ALA A 117 7.68 4.67 6.25
N GLU A 118 7.96 5.96 6.46
CA GLU A 118 8.50 6.45 7.74
C GLU A 118 7.46 6.43 8.86
N GLN A 119 6.18 6.53 8.48
CA GLN A 119 5.02 6.52 9.37
C GLN A 119 4.05 5.42 8.93
N SER A 120 3.13 5.07 9.83
CA SER A 120 2.09 4.09 9.53
C SER A 120 1.17 4.61 8.43
N LEU A 121 0.76 3.70 7.53
CA LEU A 121 -0.42 3.85 6.70
C LEU A 121 -1.60 3.32 7.51
N ASP A 122 -2.51 4.20 7.87
CA ASP A 122 -3.56 3.91 8.84
C ASP A 122 -4.86 3.58 8.11
N PHE A 123 -5.29 2.34 8.26
CA PHE A 123 -6.55 1.82 7.78
C PHE A 123 -7.52 1.75 8.95
N THR A 124 -8.59 2.54 8.90
CA THR A 124 -9.62 2.54 9.93
C THR A 124 -10.91 2.07 9.33
N THR A 125 -11.60 1.15 10.00
CA THR A 125 -12.92 0.66 9.60
C THR A 125 -13.81 0.55 10.82
N LYS A 126 -14.93 1.25 10.81
CA LYS A 126 -15.99 1.19 11.82
C LYS A 126 -17.25 0.63 11.17
N LEU A 127 -17.62 -0.56 11.63
CA LEU A 127 -18.87 -1.21 11.26
C LEU A 127 -19.90 -0.93 12.36
N THR A 128 -21.04 -0.34 12.00
CA THR A 128 -22.19 -0.14 12.89
C THR A 128 -23.37 -0.95 12.38
N ILE A 129 -23.90 -1.82 13.23
CA ILE A 129 -25.08 -2.64 12.93
C ILE A 129 -26.21 -2.16 13.84
N GLN A 130 -27.32 -1.69 13.27
CA GLN A 130 -28.50 -1.28 14.02
C GLN A 130 -29.68 -2.22 13.77
N GLY A 131 -30.47 -2.47 14.83
CA GLY A 131 -31.76 -3.14 14.79
C GLY A 131 -31.78 -4.46 14.02
N PHE A 132 -31.47 -5.61 14.63
CA PHE A 132 -31.55 -6.93 13.98
C PHE A 132 -31.02 -6.99 12.50
N PHE A 133 -29.96 -6.25 12.17
CA PHE A 133 -29.38 -6.13 10.81
C PHE A 133 -30.26 -5.39 9.79
N GLU A 134 -31.16 -4.51 10.25
CA GLU A 134 -31.97 -3.65 9.39
C GLU A 134 -31.13 -2.55 8.74
N ASP A 135 -30.17 -1.98 9.49
CA ASP A 135 -29.23 -0.99 8.98
C ASP A 135 -27.79 -1.44 9.24
N LEU A 136 -26.96 -1.35 8.21
CA LEU A 136 -25.53 -1.62 8.28
C LEU A 136 -24.78 -0.43 7.69
N GLU A 137 -23.92 0.17 8.50
CA GLU A 137 -23.14 1.34 8.16
C GLU A 137 -21.66 1.00 8.30
N LEU A 138 -20.89 1.33 7.26
CA LEU A 138 -19.43 1.22 7.26
C LEU A 138 -18.87 2.63 7.07
N GLU A 139 -18.08 3.06 8.04
CA GLU A 139 -17.30 4.29 7.95
C GLU A 139 -15.83 3.91 8.06
N GLY A 140 -14.95 4.52 7.29
CA GLY A 140 -13.54 4.19 7.39
C GLY A 140 -12.68 4.89 6.37
N GLY A 141 -11.47 4.42 6.18
CA GLY A 141 -10.56 4.95 5.19
C GLY A 141 -9.14 4.44 5.30
N LEU A 142 -8.32 4.90 4.36
CA LEU A 142 -6.87 4.78 4.34
C LEU A 142 -6.28 6.19 4.32
N ASP A 143 -5.49 6.52 5.33
CA ASP A 143 -4.71 7.76 5.40
C ASP A 143 -3.22 7.45 5.57
N GLY A 144 -2.37 8.27 4.96
CA GLY A 144 -0.94 8.25 5.24
C GLY A 144 -0.06 8.50 4.02
N ARG A 145 1.21 8.10 4.15
CA ARG A 145 2.24 8.37 3.14
C ARG A 145 3.25 7.24 3.06
N SER A 146 3.55 6.81 1.84
CA SER A 146 4.63 5.85 1.55
C SER A 146 5.50 6.34 0.40
N ASP A 147 6.78 6.08 0.50
CA ASP A 147 7.66 6.08 -0.66
C ASP A 147 7.44 4.77 -1.43
N TRP A 148 7.51 4.85 -2.75
CA TRP A 148 7.36 3.72 -3.66
C TRP A 148 8.54 3.66 -4.63
N MET A 149 8.84 2.45 -5.09
CA MET A 149 9.73 2.20 -6.23
C MET A 149 9.08 1.20 -7.19
N VAL A 150 9.20 1.47 -8.48
CA VAL A 150 8.78 0.58 -9.58
C VAL A 150 9.88 0.62 -10.63
N GLU A 151 10.50 -0.54 -10.88
CA GLU A 151 11.67 -0.67 -11.75
C GLU A 151 12.81 0.30 -11.37
N SER A 152 12.99 1.37 -12.15
CA SER A 152 14.00 2.42 -11.93
C SER A 152 13.40 3.75 -11.45
N ARG A 153 12.08 3.83 -11.34
CA ARG A 153 11.35 5.00 -10.86
C ARG A 153 11.11 4.89 -9.36
N SER A 154 11.08 6.03 -8.70
CA SER A 154 10.65 6.14 -7.33
C SER A 154 9.92 7.46 -7.11
N GLY A 155 9.15 7.51 -6.04
CA GLY A 155 8.44 8.71 -5.64
C GLY A 155 7.76 8.53 -4.30
N MET A 156 6.98 9.55 -3.95
CA MET A 156 6.13 9.56 -2.77
C MET A 156 4.69 9.36 -3.23
N CYS A 157 3.91 8.63 -2.46
CA CYS A 157 2.47 8.55 -2.59
C CYS A 157 1.81 8.93 -1.26
N THR A 158 0.86 9.86 -1.32
CA THR A 158 -0.05 10.17 -0.21
C THR A 158 -1.39 9.51 -0.47
N PHE A 159 -1.99 8.98 0.59
CA PHE A 159 -3.29 8.35 0.58
C PHE A 159 -4.23 9.15 1.50
N ASP A 160 -5.41 9.44 0.98
CA ASP A 160 -6.52 10.11 1.68
C ASP A 160 -7.80 9.56 1.05
N LEU A 161 -8.17 8.33 1.43
CA LEU A 161 -9.29 7.58 0.88
C LEU A 161 -10.29 7.30 1.98
N ASP A 162 -11.56 7.62 1.76
CA ASP A 162 -12.68 7.25 2.60
C ASP A 162 -13.28 5.92 2.15
N ALA A 163 -13.61 5.05 3.10
CA ALA A 163 -14.32 3.80 2.87
C ALA A 163 -15.81 4.00 3.15
N GLU A 164 -16.63 3.69 2.15
CA GLU A 164 -18.08 3.76 2.23
C GLU A 164 -18.68 2.41 1.86
N LEU A 165 -19.80 2.06 2.49
CA LEU A 165 -20.62 0.94 2.07
C LEU A 165 -21.92 1.44 1.42
N ASP A 166 -22.04 1.20 0.13
CA ASP A 166 -23.27 1.38 -0.61
C ASP A 166 -24.16 0.16 -0.42
N VAL A 167 -25.00 0.23 0.60
CA VAL A 167 -26.07 -0.74 0.83
C VAL A 167 -27.26 -0.32 -0.01
N GLY A 168 -27.36 -0.90 -1.21
CA GLY A 168 -28.55 -0.76 -2.04
C GLY A 168 -29.80 -1.33 -1.34
N THR A 169 -30.87 -1.59 -2.10
CA THR A 169 -32.11 -2.17 -1.52
C THR A 169 -31.96 -3.63 -1.06
N ASP A 170 -30.81 -4.26 -1.29
CA ASP A 170 -30.51 -5.64 -0.97
C ASP A 170 -29.12 -5.73 -0.35
N LEU A 171 -29.03 -6.20 0.91
CA LEU A 171 -27.78 -6.40 1.63
C LEU A 171 -26.83 -7.36 0.90
N SER A 172 -27.34 -8.29 0.11
CA SER A 172 -26.50 -9.20 -0.70
C SER A 172 -25.84 -8.51 -1.89
N ALA A 173 -26.28 -7.30 -2.23
CA ALA A 173 -25.71 -6.45 -3.28
C ALA A 173 -24.90 -5.27 -2.71
N ALA A 174 -24.63 -5.26 -1.40
CA ALA A 174 -23.85 -4.19 -0.78
C ALA A 174 -22.45 -4.10 -1.41
N ARG A 175 -22.04 -2.89 -1.79
CA ARG A 175 -20.73 -2.62 -2.38
C ARG A 175 -19.89 -1.82 -1.40
N SER A 176 -18.65 -2.23 -1.20
CA SER A 176 -17.69 -1.43 -0.45
C SER A 176 -16.84 -0.64 -1.44
N LEU A 177 -16.81 0.67 -1.27
CA LEU A 177 -16.07 1.59 -2.13
C LEU A 177 -14.98 2.28 -1.30
N LEU A 178 -13.83 2.52 -1.93
CA LEU A 178 -12.83 3.48 -1.45
C LEU A 178 -12.79 4.66 -2.40
N THR A 179 -13.05 5.85 -1.89
CA THR A 179 -13.11 7.09 -2.66
C THR A 179 -12.22 8.16 -2.04
N GLY A 180 -11.50 8.91 -2.86
CA GLY A 180 -10.67 10.00 -2.38
C GLY A 180 -9.44 10.17 -3.26
N ARG A 181 -8.28 10.49 -2.68
CA ARG A 181 -7.04 10.72 -3.41
C ARG A 181 -5.95 9.73 -3.03
N ALA A 182 -5.27 9.17 -4.03
CA ALA A 182 -4.05 8.39 -3.85
C ALA A 182 -3.01 8.77 -4.91
N CYS A 183 -1.77 9.00 -4.48
CA CYS A 183 -0.64 9.35 -5.36
C CYS A 183 -0.97 10.49 -6.36
N ASP A 184 -1.71 11.51 -5.91
CA ASP A 184 -2.23 12.65 -6.71
C ASP A 184 -3.34 12.32 -7.74
N HIS A 185 -3.93 11.13 -7.68
CA HIS A 185 -5.08 10.73 -8.50
C HIS A 185 -6.36 10.63 -7.67
N GLU A 186 -7.47 11.09 -8.23
CA GLU A 186 -8.79 10.82 -7.67
C GLU A 186 -9.17 9.37 -7.96
N MET A 187 -9.46 8.61 -6.90
CA MET A 187 -9.75 7.18 -6.97
C MET A 187 -11.20 6.91 -6.59
N ASN A 188 -11.78 5.90 -7.23
CA ASN A 188 -13.06 5.30 -6.86
C ASN A 188 -12.97 3.79 -7.11
N ILE A 189 -12.57 3.04 -6.09
CA ILE A 189 -12.20 1.63 -6.18
C ILE A 189 -13.27 0.78 -5.51
N ASP A 190 -13.75 -0.24 -6.22
CA ASP A 190 -14.63 -1.25 -5.64
C ASP A 190 -13.80 -2.31 -4.92
N ILE A 191 -13.94 -2.37 -3.61
CA ILE A 191 -13.23 -3.30 -2.73
C ILE A 191 -14.14 -4.39 -2.16
N THR A 192 -15.33 -4.58 -2.73
CA THR A 192 -16.33 -5.54 -2.24
C THR A 192 -15.76 -6.96 -2.10
N SER A 193 -14.87 -7.37 -3.01
CA SER A 193 -14.22 -8.69 -2.97
C SER A 193 -13.33 -8.92 -1.74
N PHE A 194 -12.87 -7.86 -1.07
CA PHE A 194 -12.04 -7.96 0.14
C PHE A 194 -12.86 -8.03 1.43
N VAL A 195 -14.12 -7.61 1.38
CA VAL A 195 -15.02 -7.57 2.54
C VAL A 195 -15.88 -8.83 2.62
N GLN A 196 -16.03 -9.57 1.52
CA GLN A 196 -16.79 -10.82 1.52
C GLN A 196 -15.97 -11.96 2.16
N PRO A 197 -16.56 -12.75 3.08
CA PRO A 197 -15.90 -13.92 3.62
C PRO A 197 -15.59 -14.90 2.47
N ALA A 198 -14.37 -15.43 2.45
CA ALA A 198 -14.00 -16.49 1.52
C ALA A 198 -14.98 -17.68 1.67
N GLU A 199 -15.61 -18.08 0.57
CA GLU A 199 -16.50 -19.26 0.51
C GLU A 199 -15.76 -20.58 0.77
#